data_AF-A0A060BLU1-F1
#
_entry.id   AF-A0A060BLU1-F1
#
_cell.length_a   1.000
_cell.length_b   1.000
_cell.length_c   1.000
_cell.angle_alpha   90.00
_cell.angle_beta   90.00
_cell.angle_gamma   90.00
#
_symmetry.space_group_name_H-M   'P 1'
#
loop_
_entity.id
_entity.type
_entity.pdbx_description
1 polymer ?
#
loop_
_entity_poly.entity_id
_entity_poly.type
_entity_poly.pdbx_seq_one_letter_code
_entity_poly.pdbx_strand_id
1 'polypeptide(L)'
;QTGYGRSAALAVTFVGAEQLRASWPFGGMPWGLLGFSQVESPLIHLAPWGSTSLVTACVVAIGVLVEWCARRTLHGQLIHGAISLGSALVLLVAPLAIPLSTAADSYITVGYAQGIVPDEGLDWDQQTLAVTQNLADATEAIAAGSIDLMVWPESASDRDPRSDT
;
A
#
# COMPACT_ATOMS: atom_id res chain seq x y z
N GLN A 1 -16.63 -14.74 -27.08
CA GLN A 1 -15.35 -14.20 -26.59
C GLN A 1 -14.66 -15.23 -25.71
N THR A 2 -13.37 -15.46 -25.91
CA THR A 2 -12.53 -16.28 -25.01
C THR A 2 -12.41 -15.61 -23.65
N GLY A 3 -12.34 -16.37 -22.55
CA GLY A 3 -12.25 -15.79 -21.19
C GLY A 3 -11.01 -14.91 -21.01
N TYR A 4 -9.92 -15.25 -21.71
CA TYR A 4 -8.68 -14.47 -21.74
C TYR A 4 -8.82 -13.08 -22.35
N GLY A 5 -9.60 -12.91 -23.42
CA GLY A 5 -9.86 -11.58 -23.98
C GLY A 5 -10.68 -10.71 -23.02
N ARG A 6 -11.62 -11.33 -22.29
CA ARG A 6 -12.43 -10.65 -21.26
C ARG A 6 -11.60 -10.27 -20.03
N SER A 7 -10.67 -11.11 -19.60
CA SER A 7 -9.83 -10.81 -18.43
C SER A 7 -8.92 -9.62 -18.68
N ALA A 8 -8.25 -9.57 -19.84
CA ALA A 8 -7.40 -8.45 -20.21
C ALA A 8 -8.20 -7.13 -20.34
N ALA A 9 -9.35 -7.17 -21.00
CA ALA A 9 -10.19 -5.99 -21.15
C ALA A 9 -10.69 -5.46 -19.80
N LEU A 10 -11.22 -6.33 -18.94
CA LEU A 10 -11.69 -5.92 -17.61
C LEU A 10 -10.57 -5.42 -16.72
N ALA A 11 -9.39 -6.05 -16.75
CA ALA A 11 -8.23 -5.60 -15.99
C ALA A 11 -7.81 -4.18 -16.41
N VAL A 12 -7.70 -3.92 -17.72
CA VAL A 12 -7.35 -2.59 -18.24
C VAL A 12 -8.42 -1.56 -17.89
N THR A 13 -9.71 -1.89 -18.06
CA THR A 13 -10.81 -0.97 -17.72
C THR A 13 -10.84 -0.66 -16.23
N PHE A 14 -10.65 -1.66 -15.37
CA PHE A 14 -10.67 -1.49 -13.92
C PHE A 14 -9.50 -0.62 -13.46
N VAL A 15 -8.28 -0.92 -13.91
CA VAL A 15 -7.09 -0.10 -13.62
C VAL A 15 -7.28 1.32 -14.14
N GLY A 16 -7.79 1.50 -15.35
CA GLY A 16 -8.08 2.83 -15.89
C GLY A 16 -9.06 3.62 -15.04
N ALA A 17 -10.12 2.98 -14.53
CA ALA A 17 -11.08 3.60 -13.62
C ALA A 17 -10.46 3.94 -12.26
N GLU A 18 -9.62 3.07 -11.69
CA GLU A 18 -8.88 3.35 -10.46
C GLU A 18 -7.95 4.55 -10.64
N GLN A 19 -7.15 4.57 -11.71
CA GLN A 19 -6.21 5.65 -11.99
C GLN A 19 -6.91 6.99 -12.22
N LEU A 20 -8.04 6.96 -12.93
CA LEU A 20 -8.85 8.16 -13.15
C LEU A 20 -9.34 8.71 -11.81
N ARG A 21 -9.99 7.88 -10.98
CA ARG A 21 -10.50 8.27 -9.66
C ARG A 21 -9.38 8.71 -8.70
N ALA A 22 -8.20 8.09 -8.81
CA ALA A 22 -7.03 8.42 -8.00
C ALA A 22 -6.46 9.81 -8.32
N SER A 23 -6.72 10.34 -9.51
CA SER A 23 -6.11 11.61 -9.99
C SER A 23 -7.15 12.71 -10.24
N TRP A 24 -8.42 12.35 -10.45
CA TRP A 24 -9.48 13.27 -10.87
C TRP A 24 -10.88 12.75 -10.49
N PRO A 25 -11.84 13.63 -10.14
CA PRO A 25 -11.76 15.09 -10.02
C PRO A 25 -11.16 15.57 -8.68
N PHE A 26 -10.95 16.90 -8.57
CA PHE A 26 -10.54 17.60 -7.34
C PHE A 26 -9.20 17.16 -6.72
N GLY A 27 -8.23 16.78 -7.56
CA GLY A 27 -6.94 16.24 -7.10
C GLY A 27 -6.94 14.73 -6.88
N GLY A 28 -8.11 14.09 -7.00
CA GLY A 28 -8.27 12.65 -6.91
C GLY A 28 -8.29 12.10 -5.48
N MET A 29 -8.76 10.86 -5.35
CA MET A 29 -8.85 10.17 -4.05
C MET A 29 -8.36 8.72 -4.22
N PRO A 30 -7.07 8.43 -4.03
CA PRO A 30 -6.48 7.11 -4.25
C PRO A 30 -6.73 6.10 -3.11
N TRP A 31 -7.87 6.23 -2.41
CA TRP A 31 -8.23 5.33 -1.33
C TRP A 31 -8.84 4.04 -1.84
N GLY A 32 -8.59 2.93 -1.15
CA GLY A 32 -9.20 1.63 -1.46
C GLY A 32 -8.75 1.03 -2.79
N LEU A 33 -7.52 1.31 -3.24
CA LEU A 33 -6.97 0.65 -4.43
C LEU A 33 -6.84 -0.85 -4.18
N LEU A 34 -7.32 -1.66 -5.12
CA LEU A 34 -7.37 -3.10 -4.99
C LEU A 34 -5.98 -3.71 -4.77
N GLY A 35 -4.95 -3.15 -5.41
CA GLY A 35 -3.56 -3.58 -5.23
C GLY A 35 -3.07 -3.57 -3.78
N PHE A 36 -3.56 -2.66 -2.93
CA PHE A 36 -3.16 -2.63 -1.51
C PHE A 36 -3.70 -3.82 -0.69
N SER A 37 -4.74 -4.51 -1.17
CA SER A 37 -5.21 -5.75 -0.52
C SER A 37 -4.22 -6.92 -0.65
N GLN A 38 -3.19 -6.77 -1.48
CA GLN A 38 -2.29 -7.85 -1.89
C GLN A 38 -0.89 -7.74 -1.27
N VAL A 39 -0.70 -6.90 -0.26
CA VAL A 39 0.61 -6.64 0.38
C VAL A 39 1.26 -7.90 0.97
N GLU A 40 0.46 -8.86 1.44
CA GLU A 40 0.94 -10.14 1.98
C GLU A 40 0.82 -11.30 0.96
N SER A 41 0.36 -11.01 -0.25
CA SER A 41 0.16 -12.03 -1.28
C SER A 41 1.42 -12.20 -2.16
N PRO A 42 1.55 -13.33 -2.88
CA PRO A 42 2.53 -13.49 -3.95
C PRO A 42 2.61 -12.33 -4.96
N LEU A 43 1.50 -11.63 -5.21
CA LEU A 43 1.45 -10.57 -6.21
C LEU A 43 2.27 -9.34 -5.81
N ILE A 44 2.68 -9.19 -4.55
CA ILE A 44 3.53 -8.07 -4.10
C ILE A 44 4.86 -7.99 -4.86
N HIS A 45 5.36 -9.13 -5.36
CA HIS A 45 6.58 -9.22 -6.16
C HIS A 45 6.47 -8.52 -7.52
N LEU A 46 5.25 -8.18 -7.97
CA LEU A 46 5.00 -7.42 -9.18
C LEU A 46 4.97 -5.90 -8.94
N ALA A 47 4.79 -5.45 -7.69
CA ALA A 47 4.68 -4.04 -7.36
C ALA A 47 5.88 -3.19 -7.82
N PRO A 48 7.14 -3.65 -7.74
CA PRO A 48 8.29 -2.87 -8.26
C PRO A 48 8.25 -2.63 -9.78
N TRP A 49 7.54 -3.47 -10.53
CA TRP A 49 7.56 -3.46 -12.00
C TRP A 49 6.41 -2.64 -12.61
N GLY A 50 5.30 -2.51 -11.90
CA GLY A 50 4.12 -1.82 -12.42
C GLY A 50 3.21 -1.22 -11.36
N SER A 51 3.77 -0.94 -10.18
CA SER A 51 3.09 -0.39 -9.01
C SER A 51 1.87 -1.21 -8.55
N THR A 52 1.02 -0.59 -7.73
CA THR A 52 -0.30 -1.11 -7.38
C THR A 52 -1.17 -1.37 -8.62
N SER A 53 -0.95 -0.66 -9.74
CA SER A 53 -1.75 -0.82 -10.97
C SER A 53 -1.59 -2.20 -11.59
N LEU A 54 -0.36 -2.72 -11.69
CA LEU A 54 -0.11 -4.07 -12.20
C LEU A 54 -0.68 -5.13 -11.26
N VAL A 55 -0.54 -4.93 -9.94
CA VAL A 55 -1.10 -5.82 -8.93
C VAL A 55 -2.63 -5.88 -9.06
N THR A 56 -3.32 -4.74 -9.16
CA THR A 56 -4.76 -4.68 -9.43
C THR A 56 -5.10 -5.45 -10.72
N ALA A 57 -4.38 -5.20 -11.81
CA ALA A 57 -4.64 -5.88 -13.08
C ALA A 57 -4.61 -7.42 -12.94
N CYS A 58 -3.61 -7.94 -12.21
CA CYS A 58 -3.49 -9.37 -11.92
C CYS A 58 -4.64 -9.89 -11.06
N VAL A 59 -5.04 -9.17 -10.00
CA VAL A 59 -6.18 -9.57 -9.15
C VAL A 59 -7.47 -9.65 -9.96
N VAL A 60 -7.75 -8.64 -10.79
CA VAL A 60 -8.95 -8.62 -11.65
C VAL A 60 -8.89 -9.77 -12.66
N ALA A 61 -7.73 -10.00 -13.28
CA ALA A 61 -7.55 -11.10 -14.22
C ALA A 61 -7.78 -12.48 -13.56
N ILE A 62 -7.24 -12.69 -12.36
CA ILE A 62 -7.48 -13.91 -11.56
C ILE A 62 -8.98 -14.06 -11.27
N GLY A 63 -9.66 -13.01 -10.80
CA GLY A 63 -11.10 -13.03 -10.53
C GLY A 63 -11.92 -13.44 -11.75
N VAL A 64 -11.58 -12.90 -12.94
CA VAL A 64 -12.24 -13.27 -14.20
C VAL A 64 -11.95 -14.72 -14.60
N LEU A 65 -10.73 -15.21 -14.40
CA LEU A 65 -10.37 -16.61 -14.68
C LEU A 65 -11.07 -17.59 -13.72
N VAL A 66 -11.24 -17.22 -12.45
CA VAL A 66 -12.00 -18.01 -11.46
C VAL A 66 -13.48 -18.03 -11.81
N GLU A 67 -14.06 -16.88 -12.15
CA GLU A 67 -15.44 -16.80 -12.67
C GLU A 67 -15.62 -17.70 -13.90
N TRP A 68 -14.66 -17.66 -14.83
CA TRP A 68 -14.75 -18.43 -16.06
C TRP A 68 -14.62 -19.93 -15.80
N CYS A 69 -13.74 -20.32 -14.87
CA CYS A 69 -13.65 -21.70 -14.37
C CYS A 69 -15.01 -22.16 -13.83
N ALA A 70 -15.62 -21.39 -12.92
CA ALA A 70 -16.90 -21.74 -12.32
C ALA A 70 -17.99 -21.93 -13.38
N ARG A 71 -18.13 -20.98 -14.34
CA ARG A 71 -19.12 -21.10 -15.42
C ARG A 71 -18.88 -22.33 -16.29
N ARG A 72 -17.64 -22.61 -16.69
CA ARG A 72 -17.30 -23.75 -17.56
C ARG A 72 -17.55 -25.09 -16.88
N THR A 73 -17.19 -25.20 -15.59
CA THR A 73 -17.44 -26.40 -14.79
C THR A 73 -18.95 -26.67 -14.64
N LEU A 74 -19.76 -25.63 -14.40
CA LEU A 74 -21.22 -25.76 -14.32
C LEU A 74 -21.87 -26.20 -15.65
N HIS A 75 -21.25 -25.90 -16.79
CA HIS A 75 -21.72 -26.33 -18.12
C HIS A 75 -21.08 -27.66 -18.58
N GLY A 76 -20.45 -28.42 -17.67
CA GLY A 76 -19.84 -29.72 -17.97
C GLY A 76 -18.51 -29.66 -18.74
N GLN A 77 -17.94 -28.47 -18.94
CA GLN A 77 -16.71 -28.26 -19.70
C GLN A 77 -15.47 -28.30 -18.79
N LEU A 78 -15.27 -29.44 -18.12
CA LEU A 78 -14.29 -29.60 -17.05
C LEU A 78 -12.85 -29.27 -17.47
N ILE A 79 -12.43 -29.66 -18.67
CA ILE A 79 -11.08 -29.38 -19.18
C ILE A 79 -10.84 -27.87 -19.29
N HIS A 80 -11.80 -27.13 -19.83
CA HIS A 80 -11.69 -25.67 -19.95
C HIS A 80 -11.71 -24.99 -18.59
N GLY A 81 -12.50 -25.51 -17.65
CA GLY A 81 -12.51 -25.06 -16.26
C GLY A 81 -11.14 -25.26 -15.59
N ALA A 82 -10.56 -26.45 -15.70
CA ALA A 82 -9.25 -26.79 -15.15
C ALA A 82 -8.12 -25.94 -15.76
N ILE A 83 -8.13 -25.71 -17.08
CA ILE A 83 -7.16 -24.82 -17.73
C ILE A 83 -7.29 -23.40 -17.19
N SER A 84 -8.51 -22.88 -17.03
CA SER A 84 -8.75 -21.53 -16.49
C SER A 84 -8.23 -21.38 -15.05
N LEU A 85 -8.51 -22.38 -14.21
CA LEU A 85 -8.02 -22.41 -12.83
C LEU A 85 -6.50 -22.52 -12.78
N GLY A 86 -5.90 -23.38 -13.62
CA GLY A 86 -4.46 -23.51 -13.75
C GLY A 86 -3.80 -22.18 -14.13
N SER A 87 -4.35 -21.46 -15.11
CA SER A 87 -3.88 -20.13 -15.49
C SER A 87 -3.99 -19.11 -14.35
N ALA A 88 -5.07 -19.14 -13.56
CA ALA A 88 -5.25 -18.27 -12.40
C ALA A 88 -4.21 -18.57 -11.31
N LEU A 89 -3.96 -19.85 -11.02
CA LEU A 89 -2.96 -20.28 -10.04
C LEU A 89 -1.55 -19.93 -10.49
N VAL A 90 -1.21 -20.11 -11.77
CA VAL A 90 0.09 -19.70 -12.32
C VAL A 90 0.27 -18.19 -12.19
N LEU A 91 -0.75 -17.40 -12.55
CA LEU A 91 -0.69 -15.94 -12.42
C LEU A 91 -0.52 -15.48 -10.97
N LEU A 92 -1.13 -16.20 -10.03
CA LEU A 92 -0.98 -15.93 -8.59
C LEU A 92 0.41 -16.32 -8.08
N VAL A 93 0.91 -17.50 -8.42
CA VAL A 93 2.09 -18.10 -7.75
C VAL A 93 3.40 -17.79 -8.46
N ALA A 94 3.41 -17.64 -9.78
CA ALA A 94 4.64 -17.37 -10.55
C ALA A 94 5.45 -16.16 -10.07
N PRO A 95 4.84 -15.05 -9.60
CA PRO A 95 5.58 -13.90 -9.07
C PRO A 95 6.51 -14.23 -7.89
N LEU A 96 6.28 -15.29 -7.12
CA LEU A 96 7.18 -15.72 -6.03
C LEU A 96 8.59 -16.07 -6.54
N ALA A 97 8.73 -16.38 -7.82
CA ALA A 97 10.04 -16.64 -8.43
C ALA A 97 10.85 -15.35 -8.68
N ILE A 98 10.25 -14.18 -8.56
CA ILE A 98 10.90 -12.88 -8.74
C ILE A 98 11.52 -12.46 -7.39
N PRO A 99 12.85 -12.38 -7.27
CA PRO A 99 13.47 -12.00 -5.99
C PRO A 99 13.18 -10.54 -5.65
N LEU A 100 12.79 -10.29 -4.39
CA LEU A 100 12.75 -8.96 -3.80
C LEU A 100 14.07 -8.74 -3.05
N SER A 101 15.04 -8.08 -3.68
CA SER A 101 16.31 -7.77 -3.02
C SER A 101 16.09 -6.61 -2.04
N THR A 102 15.88 -6.95 -0.76
CA THR A 102 15.72 -5.97 0.33
C THR A 102 16.93 -5.93 1.26
N ALA A 103 17.98 -6.70 0.98
CA ALA A 103 19.20 -6.70 1.76
C ALA A 103 19.91 -5.34 1.63
N ALA A 104 20.24 -4.74 2.77
CA ALA A 104 21.02 -3.51 2.84
C ALA A 104 22.50 -3.85 3.11
N ASP A 105 23.41 -3.07 2.53
CA ASP A 105 24.86 -3.23 2.77
C ASP A 105 25.27 -2.81 4.19
N SER A 106 24.47 -1.95 4.83
CA SER A 106 24.68 -1.47 6.19
C SER A 106 23.36 -1.07 6.84
N TYR A 107 23.32 -1.10 8.17
CA TYR A 107 22.15 -0.69 8.96
C TYR A 107 22.50 0.52 9.83
N ILE A 108 21.52 1.39 10.06
CA ILE A 108 21.59 2.50 11.02
C ILE A 108 20.49 2.33 12.07
N THR A 109 20.72 2.85 13.27
CA THR A 109 19.69 2.86 14.32
C THR A 109 18.82 4.11 14.17
N VAL A 110 17.55 3.92 13.85
CA VAL A 110 16.57 5.01 13.71
C VAL A 110 15.66 5.06 14.93
N GLY A 111 15.63 6.20 15.61
CA GLY A 111 14.65 6.51 16.65
C GLY A 111 13.43 7.20 16.05
N TYR A 112 12.25 6.87 16.56
CA TYR A 112 10.98 7.53 16.21
C TYR A 112 10.26 7.94 17.49
N ALA A 113 10.03 9.25 17.65
CA ALA A 113 9.23 9.77 18.76
C ALA A 113 7.79 9.95 18.32
N GLN A 114 6.86 9.56 19.18
CA GLN A 114 5.44 9.79 19.00
C GLN A 114 4.90 10.52 20.21
N GLY A 115 4.57 11.80 20.05
CA GLY A 115 3.97 12.62 21.08
C GLY A 115 2.46 12.41 21.11
N ILE A 116 1.90 12.20 22.30
CA ILE A 116 0.43 12.26 22.48
C ILE A 116 -0.01 13.71 22.31
N VAL A 117 -1.13 13.89 21.60
CA VAL A 117 -1.84 15.17 21.55
C VAL A 117 -2.67 15.30 22.83
N PRO A 118 -2.49 16.35 23.64
CA PRO A 118 -3.32 16.57 24.83
C PRO A 118 -4.80 16.76 24.47
N ASP A 119 -5.70 16.27 25.33
CA ASP A 119 -7.16 16.40 25.17
C ASP A 119 -7.64 17.86 25.21
N GLU A 120 -8.82 18.09 24.63
CA GLU A 120 -9.46 19.39 24.43
C GLU A 120 -9.55 20.24 25.71
N GLY A 121 -9.01 21.46 25.65
CA GLY A 121 -9.00 22.42 26.77
C GLY A 121 -7.88 23.47 26.71
N LEU A 122 -6.85 23.22 25.90
CA LEU A 122 -5.79 24.17 25.56
C LEU A 122 -6.14 24.96 24.29
N ASP A 123 -5.73 26.23 24.23
CA ASP A 123 -5.73 26.95 22.95
C ASP A 123 -4.73 26.29 21.97
N TRP A 124 -4.98 26.40 20.67
CA TRP A 124 -4.18 25.76 19.60
C TRP A 124 -2.65 25.92 19.79
N ASP A 125 -2.19 27.12 20.14
CA ASP A 125 -0.77 27.41 20.39
C ASP A 125 -0.18 26.59 21.55
N GLN A 126 -0.95 26.43 22.64
CA GLN A 126 -0.53 25.67 23.82
C GLN A 126 -0.52 24.17 23.54
N GLN A 127 -1.47 23.69 22.74
CA GLN A 127 -1.53 22.29 22.31
C GLN A 127 -0.33 21.93 21.44
N THR A 128 0.03 22.81 20.49
CA THR A 128 1.23 22.67 19.65
C THR A 128 2.51 22.58 20.48
N LEU A 129 2.72 23.50 21.42
CA LEU A 129 3.88 23.49 22.31
C LEU A 129 3.95 22.22 23.16
N ALA A 130 2.80 21.77 23.67
CA ALA A 130 2.73 20.53 24.45
C ALA A 130 3.07 19.29 23.60
N VAL A 131 2.65 19.22 22.34
CA VAL A 131 3.05 18.15 21.41
C VAL A 131 4.55 18.17 21.16
N THR A 132 5.15 19.34 20.90
CA THR A 132 6.60 19.47 20.73
C THR A 132 7.36 19.04 21.99
N GLN A 133 6.89 19.43 23.19
CA GLN A 133 7.52 19.01 24.44
C GLN A 133 7.41 17.50 24.66
N ASN A 134 6.23 16.90 24.41
CA ASN A 134 6.04 15.46 24.51
C ASN A 134 6.99 14.68 23.57
N LEU A 135 7.26 15.21 22.37
CA LEU A 135 8.23 14.64 21.43
C LEU A 135 9.68 14.79 21.93
N ALA A 136 10.03 15.92 22.54
CA ALA A 136 11.34 16.15 23.12
C ALA A 136 11.60 15.17 24.29
N ASP A 137 10.65 15.05 25.22
CA ASP A 137 10.76 14.15 26.37
C ASP A 137 10.88 12.68 25.91
N ALA A 138 10.09 12.27 24.91
CA ALA A 138 10.18 10.94 24.32
C ALA A 138 11.54 10.68 23.64
N THR A 139 12.13 11.72 23.05
CA THR A 139 13.46 11.65 22.44
C THR A 139 14.53 11.49 23.52
N GLU A 140 14.50 12.30 24.57
CA GLU A 140 15.47 12.22 25.67
C GLU A 140 15.44 10.86 26.38
N ALA A 141 14.25 10.27 26.54
CA ALA A 141 14.08 8.95 27.15
C ALA A 141 14.82 7.82 26.39
N ILE A 142 14.99 7.96 25.07
CA ILE A 142 15.68 6.99 24.22
C ILE A 142 17.08 7.44 23.78
N ALA A 143 17.43 8.71 24.00
CA ALA A 143 18.68 9.33 23.57
C ALA A 143 19.93 8.74 24.25
N ALA A 144 19.76 8.05 25.38
CA ALA A 144 20.86 7.28 26.00
C ALA A 144 21.28 6.06 25.16
N GLY A 145 20.45 5.63 24.20
CA GLY A 145 20.81 4.64 23.18
C GLY A 145 21.67 5.24 22.06
N SER A 146 22.44 4.39 21.36
CA SER A 146 23.18 4.78 20.16
C SER A 146 22.24 4.94 18.96
N ILE A 147 21.60 6.11 18.83
CA ILE A 147 20.71 6.46 17.73
C ILE A 147 21.48 7.29 16.69
N ASP A 148 21.41 6.88 15.41
CA ASP A 148 22.06 7.58 14.30
C ASP A 148 21.14 8.61 13.62
N LEU A 149 19.82 8.38 13.66
CA LEU A 149 18.80 9.25 13.07
C LEU A 149 17.55 9.30 13.96
N MET A 150 17.08 10.50 14.30
CA MET A 150 15.83 10.70 15.02
C MET A 150 14.77 11.31 14.09
N VAL A 151 13.58 10.69 14.04
CA VAL A 151 12.45 11.15 13.21
C VAL A 151 11.30 11.59 14.10
N TRP A 152 10.83 12.81 13.87
CA TRP A 152 9.60 13.35 14.46
C TRP A 152 8.49 13.38 13.40
N PRO A 153 7.21 13.22 13.80
CA PRO A 153 6.08 13.18 12.88
C PRO A 153 5.78 14.55 12.24
N GLU A 154 4.84 14.55 11.29
CA GLU A 154 4.23 15.79 10.82
C GLU A 154 3.70 16.60 12.00
N SER A 155 3.80 17.93 11.92
CA SER A 155 3.39 18.86 12.97
C SER A 155 4.19 18.84 14.28
N ALA A 156 5.39 18.26 14.28
CA ALA A 156 6.24 18.23 15.47
C ALA A 156 6.72 19.61 15.99
N SER A 157 6.71 20.63 15.13
CA SER A 157 7.11 22.01 15.44
C SER A 157 6.20 22.99 14.70
N ASP A 158 4.92 23.02 15.08
CA ASP A 158 3.92 23.88 14.44
C ASP A 158 3.97 25.36 14.88
N ARG A 159 4.84 25.70 15.84
CA ARG A 159 5.09 27.09 16.24
C ARG A 159 6.22 27.67 15.39
N ASP A 160 6.01 28.85 14.81
CA ASP A 160 7.06 29.54 14.04
C ASP A 160 8.19 29.99 14.99
N PRO A 161 9.43 29.51 14.80
CA PRO A 161 10.56 29.91 15.65
C PRO A 161 10.91 31.40 15.53
N ARG A 162 10.38 32.13 14.54
CA ARG A 162 10.60 33.58 14.38
C ARG A 162 9.62 34.44 15.16
N SER A 163 8.49 33.88 15.59
CA SER A 163 7.50 34.59 16.40
C SER A 163 7.67 34.33 17.90
N ASP A 164 8.65 33.50 18.28
CA ASP A 164 8.96 33.21 19.68
C ASP A 164 9.90 34.27 20.27
N THR A 165 9.33 35.17 21.08
CA THR A 165 10.03 36.21 21.85
C THR A 165 10.24 35.82 23.30
#